data_AF-A0A9R1RYP3-F1
#
_entry.id   AF-A0A9R1RYP3-F1
#
_cell.length_a   1.000
_cell.length_b   1.000
_cell.length_c   1.000
_cell.angle_alpha   90.00
_cell.angle_beta   90.00
_cell.angle_gamma   90.00
#
_symmetry.space_group_name_H-M   'P 1'
#
loop_
_entity.id
_entity.type
_entity.pdbx_description
1 polymer ?
#
loop_
_entity_poly.entity_id
_entity_poly.type
_entity_poly.pdbx_seq_one_letter_code
_entity_poly.pdbx_strand_id
1 'polypeptide(L)'
;MYGVKIMADELLADCAAASYDLIVLPGGVPGAANLGACATLEGMVRKHVEKGGLYAAICAAPPLALASWCLLDGHKATGHPWFVEKFPPEVTAVDANVVVDGNAVTGTGPATSMEFVLALVEQLYGKEKVEQIAKPMLVRYEGGYSMNELNSVQWHCSGTPKVLLPLGNGIEEMEAIIIVDALRRANADVVVASAEDGVVVTARHGTRIVADVMLDEAADRAPFDLIIVPGGMPGAKTLGGCEQLVALLKKQAEANRPYGAIGAATAHVLEPHGLLKGKKATTCASMAGLLADDSECENRVVVDGNVITSRSPGTAMEYAVAVVEEARRLAEGLLFLG
;
A
#
# COMPACT_ATOMS: atom_id res chain seq x y z
N MET A 1 -2.74 -1.05 -15.36
CA MET A 1 -2.23 -1.07 -13.97
C MET A 1 -2.84 0.13 -13.26
N TYR A 2 -3.25 0.01 -12.01
CA TYR A 2 -4.24 0.89 -11.33
C TYR A 2 -3.77 2.33 -11.02
N GLY A 3 -2.97 2.94 -11.89
CA GLY A 3 -2.73 4.39 -11.96
C GLY A 3 -1.87 5.00 -10.85
N VAL A 4 -1.30 4.22 -9.93
CA VAL A 4 -0.35 4.74 -8.94
C VAL A 4 0.93 5.14 -9.67
N LYS A 5 1.34 6.41 -9.55
CA LYS A 5 2.55 6.94 -10.18
C LYS A 5 3.66 7.08 -9.15
N ILE A 6 4.71 6.28 -9.31
CA ILE A 6 5.97 6.39 -8.56
C ILE A 6 7.05 6.93 -9.50
N MET A 7 7.95 7.76 -8.97
CA MET A 7 9.08 8.31 -9.72
C MET A 7 10.36 7.55 -9.39
N ALA A 8 11.09 7.12 -10.43
CA ALA A 8 12.39 6.49 -10.26
C ALA A 8 13.45 7.53 -9.84
N ASP A 9 14.39 7.11 -8.99
CA ASP A 9 15.50 7.95 -8.54
C ASP A 9 16.60 8.09 -9.58
N GLU A 10 16.87 7.02 -10.31
CA GLU A 10 17.89 6.98 -11.35
C GLU A 10 17.38 6.23 -12.58
N LEU A 11 18.04 6.46 -13.71
CA LEU A 11 17.87 5.62 -14.89
C LEU A 11 18.65 4.32 -14.69
N LEU A 12 18.11 3.21 -15.19
CA LEU A 12 18.77 1.91 -15.12
C LEU A 12 20.17 1.92 -15.77
N ALA A 13 20.38 2.74 -16.79
CA ALA A 13 21.68 2.91 -17.44
C ALA A 13 22.75 3.48 -16.49
N ASP A 14 22.35 4.38 -15.60
CA ASP A 14 23.23 5.01 -14.61
C ASP A 14 23.53 4.04 -13.45
N CYS A 15 22.57 3.16 -13.14
CA CYS A 15 22.72 2.08 -12.17
C CYS A 15 23.71 0.97 -12.62
N ALA A 16 23.97 0.82 -13.92
CA ALA A 16 24.73 -0.31 -14.46
C ALA A 16 26.20 -0.38 -13.99
N ALA A 17 26.76 0.75 -13.53
CA ALA A 17 28.13 0.82 -13.02
C ALA A 17 28.23 0.62 -11.50
N ALA A 18 27.11 0.62 -10.78
CA ALA A 18 27.09 0.48 -9.33
C ALA A 18 27.19 -0.99 -8.89
N SER A 19 27.59 -1.18 -7.63
CA SER A 19 27.50 -2.47 -6.94
C SER A 19 26.25 -2.48 -6.07
N TYR A 20 25.53 -3.59 -6.07
CA TYR A 20 24.36 -3.81 -5.24
C TYR A 20 24.58 -5.06 -4.40
N ASP A 21 24.02 -5.09 -3.21
CA ASP A 21 23.95 -6.29 -2.36
C ASP A 21 22.72 -7.15 -2.71
N LEU A 22 21.70 -6.54 -3.31
CA LEU A 22 20.47 -7.18 -3.76
C LEU A 22 19.93 -6.51 -5.02
N ILE A 23 19.54 -7.30 -6.03
CA ILE A 23 18.73 -6.83 -7.17
C ILE A 23 17.35 -7.50 -7.13
N VAL A 24 16.29 -6.69 -7.10
CA VAL A 24 14.89 -7.16 -7.00
C VAL A 24 14.10 -6.80 -8.26
N LEU A 25 13.41 -7.78 -8.85
CA LEU A 25 12.55 -7.60 -10.01
C LEU A 25 11.06 -7.62 -9.59
N PRO A 26 10.36 -6.47 -9.64
CA PRO A 26 8.94 -6.42 -9.34
C PRO A 26 8.11 -7.12 -10.43
N GLY A 27 6.93 -7.60 -10.03
CA GLY A 27 5.99 -8.24 -10.95
C GLY A 27 5.14 -7.25 -11.75
N GLY A 28 3.90 -7.67 -12.01
CA GLY A 28 2.95 -6.91 -12.84
C GLY A 28 3.26 -7.04 -14.34
N VAL A 29 2.23 -6.92 -15.17
CA VAL A 29 2.35 -7.00 -16.64
C VAL A 29 1.78 -5.71 -17.24
N PRO A 30 2.46 -5.08 -18.23
CA PRO A 30 3.63 -5.56 -18.97
C PRO A 30 5.00 -5.38 -18.27
N GLY A 31 5.07 -4.78 -17.07
CA GLY A 31 6.32 -4.46 -16.37
C GLY A 31 7.34 -5.61 -16.31
N ALA A 32 6.96 -6.76 -15.78
CA ALA A 32 7.81 -7.95 -15.67
C ALA A 32 8.33 -8.46 -17.04
N ALA A 33 7.49 -8.40 -18.08
CA ALA A 33 7.91 -8.78 -19.44
C ALA A 33 8.93 -7.78 -20.00
N ASN A 34 8.75 -6.48 -19.74
CA ASN A 34 9.71 -5.45 -20.13
C ASN A 34 11.05 -5.64 -19.40
N LEU A 35 11.02 -6.00 -18.10
CA LEU A 35 12.23 -6.34 -17.35
C LEU A 35 12.95 -7.55 -17.96
N GLY A 36 12.21 -8.63 -18.27
CA GLY A 36 12.75 -9.83 -18.91
C GLY A 36 13.39 -9.59 -20.29
N ALA A 37 12.86 -8.62 -21.05
CA ALA A 37 13.41 -8.21 -22.34
C ALA A 37 14.57 -7.19 -22.25
N CYS A 38 14.95 -6.74 -21.06
CA CYS A 38 15.97 -5.71 -20.87
C CYS A 38 17.38 -6.31 -20.78
N ALA A 39 18.13 -6.28 -21.89
CA ALA A 39 19.49 -6.82 -21.96
C ALA A 39 20.47 -6.16 -20.96
N THR A 40 20.30 -4.86 -20.68
CA THR A 40 21.12 -4.16 -19.67
C THR A 40 20.88 -4.73 -18.28
N LEU A 41 19.61 -4.93 -17.90
CA LEU A 41 19.25 -5.53 -16.61
C LEU A 41 19.75 -6.98 -16.52
N GLU A 42 19.52 -7.78 -17.56
CA GLU A 42 20.00 -9.17 -17.62
C GLU A 42 21.52 -9.23 -17.36
N GLY A 43 22.30 -8.39 -18.06
CA GLY A 43 23.75 -8.33 -17.87
C GLY A 43 24.16 -7.90 -16.46
N MET A 44 23.42 -7.00 -15.82
CA MET A 44 23.65 -6.62 -14.42
C MET A 44 23.39 -7.78 -13.47
N VAL A 45 22.24 -8.47 -13.61
CA VAL A 45 21.86 -9.57 -12.73
C VAL A 45 22.80 -10.76 -12.92
N ARG A 46 23.15 -11.15 -14.15
CA ARG A 46 24.13 -12.23 -14.41
C ARG A 46 25.45 -12.00 -13.70
N LYS A 47 26.05 -10.81 -13.86
CA LYS A 47 27.31 -10.43 -13.20
C LYS A 47 27.19 -10.43 -11.67
N HIS A 48 26.02 -10.05 -11.15
CA HIS A 48 25.74 -10.06 -9.72
C HIS A 48 25.64 -11.51 -9.18
N VAL A 49 24.94 -12.39 -9.89
CA VAL A 49 24.80 -13.82 -9.55
C VAL A 49 26.13 -14.57 -9.64
N GLU A 50 26.94 -14.31 -10.67
CA GLU A 50 28.29 -14.90 -10.83
C GLU A 50 29.22 -14.61 -9.63
N LYS A 51 28.98 -13.49 -8.94
CA LYS A 51 29.71 -13.10 -7.71
C LYS A 51 29.08 -13.64 -6.43
N GLY A 52 28.00 -14.43 -6.53
CA GLY A 52 27.25 -14.93 -5.39
C GLY A 52 26.37 -13.87 -4.72
N GLY A 53 25.92 -12.84 -5.45
CA GLY A 53 25.00 -11.83 -4.94
C GLY A 53 23.56 -12.33 -4.77
N LEU A 54 22.79 -11.67 -3.91
CA LEU A 54 21.39 -11.97 -3.64
C LEU A 54 20.48 -11.38 -4.74
N TYR A 55 19.57 -12.17 -5.28
CA TYR A 55 18.67 -11.70 -6.32
C TYR A 55 17.27 -12.23 -6.10
N ALA A 56 16.28 -11.41 -6.47
CA ALA A 56 14.92 -11.70 -6.14
C ALA A 56 13.93 -11.28 -7.22
N ALA A 57 12.80 -11.98 -7.28
CA ALA A 57 11.69 -11.60 -8.15
C ALA A 57 10.35 -11.97 -7.53
N ILE A 58 9.29 -11.22 -7.83
CA ILE A 58 7.95 -11.50 -7.31
C ILE A 58 6.91 -11.53 -8.43
N CYS A 59 5.86 -12.32 -8.22
CA CYS A 59 4.68 -12.36 -9.07
C CYS A 59 4.99 -12.88 -10.48
N ALA A 60 4.86 -12.07 -11.52
CA ALA A 60 5.11 -12.51 -12.89
C ALA A 60 6.62 -12.52 -13.26
N ALA A 61 7.46 -11.80 -12.50
CA ALA A 61 8.87 -11.64 -12.83
C ALA A 61 9.74 -12.92 -12.69
N PRO A 62 9.50 -13.83 -11.72
CA PRO A 62 10.29 -15.06 -11.63
C PRO A 62 10.32 -15.87 -12.95
N PRO A 63 9.18 -16.23 -13.57
CA PRO A 63 9.20 -16.95 -14.85
C PRO A 63 9.52 -16.04 -16.05
N LEU A 64 9.06 -14.77 -16.05
CA LEU A 64 9.20 -13.89 -17.22
C LEU A 64 10.57 -13.22 -17.36
N ALA A 65 11.39 -13.20 -16.30
CA ALA A 65 12.71 -12.60 -16.32
C ALA A 65 13.77 -13.61 -15.85
N LEU A 66 13.84 -13.92 -14.55
CA LEU A 66 14.94 -14.72 -14.00
C LEU A 66 15.03 -16.11 -14.65
N ALA A 67 13.91 -16.83 -14.79
CA ALA A 67 13.90 -18.14 -15.44
C ALA A 67 14.20 -18.04 -16.94
N SER A 68 13.72 -17.00 -17.63
CA SER A 68 14.02 -16.78 -19.06
C SER A 68 15.51 -16.53 -19.34
N TRP A 69 16.25 -16.13 -18.30
CA TRP A 69 17.71 -15.95 -18.34
C TRP A 69 18.47 -17.19 -17.83
N CYS A 70 17.78 -18.30 -17.58
CA CYS A 70 18.38 -19.52 -17.00
C CYS A 70 18.99 -19.28 -15.61
N LEU A 71 18.60 -18.20 -14.91
CA LEU A 71 19.14 -17.89 -13.58
C LEU A 71 18.44 -18.68 -12.46
N LEU A 72 17.38 -19.41 -12.78
CA LEU A 72 16.68 -20.28 -11.83
C LEU A 72 16.88 -21.77 -12.15
N ASP A 73 17.73 -22.12 -13.12
CA ASP A 73 17.96 -23.50 -13.51
C ASP A 73 18.48 -24.32 -12.32
N GLY A 74 17.81 -25.42 -11.99
CA GLY A 74 18.11 -26.26 -10.84
C GLY A 74 17.59 -25.73 -9.50
N HIS A 75 17.01 -24.52 -9.45
CA HIS A 75 16.44 -23.94 -8.25
C HIS A 75 14.96 -24.29 -8.06
N LYS A 76 14.53 -24.27 -6.81
CA LYS A 76 13.12 -24.17 -6.41
C LYS A 76 12.69 -22.71 -6.49
N ALA A 77 11.53 -22.46 -7.06
CA ALA A 77 10.98 -21.11 -7.17
C ALA A 77 9.45 -21.11 -7.08
N THR A 78 8.91 -19.97 -6.65
CA THR A 78 7.48 -19.67 -6.75
C THR A 78 7.26 -18.49 -7.71
N GLY A 79 6.02 -18.28 -8.11
CA GLY A 79 5.59 -17.17 -8.96
C GLY A 79 4.08 -17.04 -8.94
N HIS A 80 3.56 -15.99 -9.58
CA HIS A 80 2.12 -15.79 -9.63
C HIS A 80 1.44 -16.98 -10.31
N PRO A 81 0.32 -17.52 -9.77
CA PRO A 81 -0.29 -18.75 -10.28
C PRO A 81 -0.51 -18.77 -11.80
N TRP A 82 -0.95 -17.64 -12.38
CA TRP A 82 -1.12 -17.49 -13.83
C TRP A 82 0.15 -17.56 -14.68
N PHE A 83 1.34 -17.57 -14.08
CA PHE A 83 2.63 -17.60 -14.77
C PHE A 83 3.50 -18.80 -14.37
N VAL A 84 3.09 -19.60 -13.38
CA VAL A 84 3.88 -20.77 -12.92
C VAL A 84 4.13 -21.76 -14.05
N GLU A 85 3.15 -21.97 -14.94
CA GLU A 85 3.30 -22.84 -16.13
C GLU A 85 4.35 -22.34 -17.14
N LYS A 86 4.85 -21.11 -17.00
CA LYS A 86 5.92 -20.57 -17.85
C LYS A 86 7.32 -20.85 -17.32
N PHE A 87 7.45 -21.48 -16.16
CA PHE A 87 8.75 -21.97 -15.73
C PHE A 87 9.24 -23.08 -16.67
N PRO A 88 10.53 -23.07 -17.06
CA PRO A 88 11.11 -24.15 -17.83
C PRO A 88 11.30 -25.39 -16.93
N PRO A 89 11.46 -26.60 -17.50
CA PRO A 89 11.54 -27.85 -16.75
C PRO A 89 12.74 -27.93 -15.78
N GLU A 90 13.76 -27.10 -15.98
CA GLU A 90 14.92 -26.96 -15.09
C GLU A 90 14.57 -26.29 -13.75
N VAL A 91 13.44 -25.58 -13.65
CA VAL A 91 13.00 -24.90 -12.42
C VAL A 91 11.94 -25.75 -11.71
N THR A 92 12.17 -26.04 -10.43
CA THR A 92 11.17 -26.74 -9.60
C THR A 92 10.17 -25.73 -9.04
N ALA A 93 8.99 -25.62 -9.65
CA ALA A 93 7.92 -24.79 -9.11
C ALA A 93 7.43 -25.30 -7.74
N VAL A 94 7.31 -24.40 -6.77
CA VAL A 94 6.85 -24.69 -5.40
C VAL A 94 5.65 -23.81 -5.08
N ASP A 95 4.58 -24.44 -4.57
CA ASP A 95 3.41 -23.74 -4.05
C ASP A 95 3.69 -23.23 -2.62
N ALA A 96 4.31 -22.05 -2.55
CA ALA A 96 4.61 -21.33 -1.32
C ALA A 96 4.59 -19.82 -1.59
N ASN A 97 4.26 -19.01 -0.58
CA ASN A 97 4.20 -17.55 -0.69
C ASN A 97 5.56 -16.91 -1.05
N VAL A 98 6.62 -17.48 -0.47
CA VAL A 98 8.01 -17.09 -0.67
C VAL A 98 8.86 -18.36 -0.70
N VAL A 99 9.81 -18.42 -1.63
CA VAL A 99 10.79 -19.49 -1.73
C VAL A 99 12.18 -18.87 -1.73
N VAL A 100 13.02 -19.32 -0.80
CA VAL A 100 14.45 -19.02 -0.75
C VAL A 100 15.20 -20.29 -1.12
N ASP A 101 15.97 -20.25 -2.21
CA ASP A 101 16.83 -21.36 -2.63
C ASP A 101 18.23 -20.83 -3.00
N GLY A 102 19.18 -21.01 -2.08
CA GLY A 102 20.47 -20.35 -2.15
C GLY A 102 20.32 -18.83 -2.12
N ASN A 103 20.86 -18.16 -3.14
CA ASN A 103 20.81 -16.70 -3.27
C ASN A 103 19.58 -16.19 -4.03
N ALA A 104 18.71 -17.08 -4.52
CA ALA A 104 17.48 -16.72 -5.20
C ALA A 104 16.32 -16.62 -4.21
N VAL A 105 15.61 -15.49 -4.22
CA VAL A 105 14.36 -15.32 -3.45
C VAL A 105 13.22 -15.02 -4.41
N THR A 106 12.19 -15.87 -4.42
CA THR A 106 11.01 -15.68 -5.27
C THR A 106 9.74 -15.56 -4.45
N GLY A 107 8.79 -14.73 -4.90
CA GLY A 107 7.50 -14.52 -4.23
C GLY A 107 6.30 -14.66 -5.15
N THR A 108 5.15 -15.06 -4.60
CA THR A 108 3.96 -15.43 -5.38
C THR A 108 3.18 -14.24 -5.93
N GLY A 109 2.88 -13.22 -5.13
CA GLY A 109 1.90 -12.22 -5.56
C GLY A 109 1.80 -11.00 -4.67
N PRO A 110 0.96 -10.02 -5.03
CA PRO A 110 0.81 -8.79 -4.27
C PRO A 110 0.38 -9.02 -2.82
N ALA A 111 -0.46 -10.03 -2.55
CA ALA A 111 -0.89 -10.39 -1.21
C ALA A 111 0.25 -10.93 -0.32
N THR A 112 1.31 -11.48 -0.91
CA THR A 112 2.46 -12.06 -0.19
C THR A 112 3.68 -11.14 -0.21
N SER A 113 3.53 -9.92 -0.71
CA SER A 113 4.63 -8.95 -0.86
C SER A 113 5.30 -8.58 0.47
N MET A 114 4.54 -8.55 1.56
CA MET A 114 5.09 -8.30 2.90
C MET A 114 5.98 -9.45 3.37
N GLU A 115 5.56 -10.69 3.20
CA GLU A 115 6.39 -11.86 3.52
C GLU A 115 7.64 -11.90 2.64
N PHE A 116 7.49 -11.58 1.35
CA PHE A 116 8.60 -11.52 0.41
C PHE A 116 9.64 -10.48 0.84
N VAL A 117 9.24 -9.24 1.14
CA VAL A 117 10.21 -8.20 1.55
C VAL A 117 10.86 -8.52 2.90
N LEU A 118 10.14 -9.13 3.84
CA LEU A 118 10.72 -9.55 5.12
C LEU A 118 11.73 -10.69 4.95
N ALA A 119 11.53 -11.60 4.01
CA ALA A 119 12.53 -12.59 3.65
C ALA A 119 13.80 -11.93 3.07
N LEU A 120 13.67 -10.88 2.25
CA LEU A 120 14.82 -10.12 1.74
C LEU A 120 15.56 -9.40 2.86
N VAL A 121 14.83 -8.79 3.80
CA VAL A 121 15.42 -8.17 5.00
C VAL A 121 16.15 -9.20 5.85
N GLU A 122 15.60 -10.42 6.01
CA GLU A 122 16.27 -11.50 6.72
C GLU A 122 17.60 -11.89 6.06
N GLN A 123 17.61 -12.03 4.73
CA GLN A 123 18.82 -12.37 3.98
C GLN A 123 19.89 -11.27 4.09
N LEU A 124 19.49 -10.00 4.12
CA LEU A 124 20.42 -8.87 4.18
C LEU A 124 20.89 -8.54 5.61
N TYR A 125 20.01 -8.64 6.59
CA TYR A 125 20.23 -8.08 7.93
C TYR A 125 19.94 -9.05 9.09
N GLY A 126 19.43 -10.25 8.79
CA GLY A 126 19.08 -11.26 9.78
C GLY A 126 17.71 -11.04 10.45
N LYS A 127 17.29 -12.08 11.19
CA LYS A 127 15.95 -12.16 11.82
C LYS A 127 15.66 -11.03 12.82
N GLU A 128 16.66 -10.56 13.55
CA GLU A 128 16.46 -9.48 14.52
C GLU A 128 15.97 -8.19 13.82
N LYS A 129 16.49 -7.89 12.63
CA LYS A 129 16.06 -6.72 11.87
C LYS A 129 14.62 -6.86 11.37
N VAL A 130 14.23 -8.08 10.96
CA VAL A 130 12.85 -8.40 10.58
C VAL A 130 11.90 -8.06 11.73
N GLU A 131 12.19 -8.51 12.94
CA GLU A 131 11.36 -8.23 14.12
C GLU A 131 11.27 -6.74 14.44
N GLN A 132 12.39 -6.01 14.33
CA GLN A 132 12.47 -4.57 14.57
C GLN A 132 11.58 -3.76 13.61
N ILE A 133 11.39 -4.22 12.37
CA ILE A 133 10.59 -3.52 11.35
C ILE A 133 9.13 -4.01 11.35
N ALA A 134 8.91 -5.32 11.41
CA ALA A 134 7.58 -5.92 11.30
C ALA A 134 6.67 -5.56 12.49
N LYS A 135 7.24 -5.49 13.70
CA LYS A 135 6.49 -5.20 14.93
C LYS A 135 5.82 -3.81 14.92
N PRO A 136 6.54 -2.69 14.72
CA PRO A 136 5.89 -1.37 14.67
C PRO A 136 4.96 -1.19 13.46
N MET A 137 5.17 -1.95 12.39
CA MET A 137 4.26 -1.98 11.25
C MET A 137 2.98 -2.78 11.51
N LEU A 138 2.91 -3.59 12.58
CA LEU A 138 1.81 -4.52 12.87
C LEU A 138 1.58 -5.56 11.76
N VAL A 139 2.65 -6.06 11.15
CA VAL A 139 2.56 -7.14 10.16
C VAL A 139 2.02 -8.41 10.82
N ARG A 140 1.06 -9.07 10.16
CA ARG A 140 0.59 -10.42 10.50
C ARG A 140 1.15 -11.43 9.52
N TYR A 141 1.58 -12.57 10.03
CA TYR A 141 2.01 -13.73 9.24
C TYR A 141 0.88 -14.75 9.04
N GLU A 142 -0.18 -14.66 9.86
CA GLU A 142 -1.36 -15.49 9.72
C GLU A 142 -2.42 -14.76 8.90
N GLY A 143 -3.09 -15.49 8.02
CA GLY A 143 -4.21 -14.98 7.25
C GLY A 143 -5.39 -14.62 8.14
N GLY A 144 -6.12 -13.57 7.77
CA GLY A 144 -7.33 -13.16 8.47
C GLY A 144 -7.55 -11.65 8.38
N TYR A 145 -8.80 -11.27 8.22
CA TYR A 145 -9.26 -9.89 8.23
C TYR A 145 -10.02 -9.63 9.53
N SER A 146 -9.74 -8.51 10.19
CA SER A 146 -10.44 -8.10 11.41
C SER A 146 -10.82 -6.63 11.36
N MET A 147 -12.11 -6.36 11.47
CA MET A 147 -12.69 -5.02 11.59
C MET A 147 -13.61 -4.98 12.80
N ASN A 148 -13.50 -3.92 13.61
CA ASN A 148 -14.45 -3.63 14.68
C ASN A 148 -15.45 -2.57 14.19
N GLU A 149 -16.72 -2.96 14.05
CA GLU A 149 -17.79 -2.09 13.56
C GLU A 149 -18.70 -1.67 14.72
N LEU A 150 -18.84 -0.37 14.91
CA LEU A 150 -19.57 0.29 15.98
C LEU A 150 -20.54 1.29 15.38
N ASN A 151 -21.70 1.47 16.01
CA ASN A 151 -22.73 2.44 15.59
C ASN A 151 -23.02 2.39 14.07
N SER A 152 -23.18 1.18 13.52
CA SER A 152 -23.30 0.93 12.08
C SER A 152 -24.31 1.86 11.40
N VAL A 153 -23.89 2.45 10.28
CA VAL A 153 -24.74 3.27 9.40
C VAL A 153 -24.53 2.83 7.96
N GLN A 154 -25.54 3.00 7.12
CA GLN A 154 -25.36 2.79 5.69
C GLN A 154 -24.53 3.92 5.08
N TRP A 155 -23.37 3.57 4.54
CA TRP A 155 -22.59 4.47 3.70
C TRP A 155 -23.31 4.59 2.36
N HIS A 156 -23.46 5.80 1.81
CA HIS A 156 -24.20 6.02 0.57
C HIS A 156 -23.26 6.52 -0.53
N CYS A 157 -23.17 5.79 -1.64
CA CYS A 157 -22.46 6.17 -2.86
C CYS A 157 -23.42 6.01 -4.05
N SER A 158 -23.55 7.02 -4.90
CA SER A 158 -24.32 6.92 -6.14
C SER A 158 -23.41 6.53 -7.30
N GLY A 159 -23.42 5.25 -7.69
CA GLY A 159 -22.58 4.74 -8.78
C GLY A 159 -21.15 4.44 -8.33
N THR A 160 -20.17 4.75 -9.19
CA THR A 160 -18.74 4.56 -8.86
C THR A 160 -18.32 5.49 -7.72
N PRO A 161 -17.83 4.96 -6.57
CA PRO A 161 -17.42 5.79 -5.44
C PRO A 161 -16.30 6.75 -5.82
N LYS A 162 -16.49 8.03 -5.53
CA LYS A 162 -15.48 9.07 -5.71
C LYS A 162 -14.72 9.33 -4.41
N VAL A 163 -13.43 9.01 -4.40
CA VAL A 163 -12.59 9.03 -3.20
C VAL A 163 -11.49 10.08 -3.32
N LEU A 164 -11.31 10.91 -2.30
CA LEU A 164 -10.16 11.81 -2.17
C LEU A 164 -9.11 11.18 -1.26
N LEU A 165 -7.87 11.14 -1.73
CA LEU A 165 -6.70 10.79 -0.92
C LEU A 165 -5.67 11.93 -0.99
N PRO A 166 -5.62 12.84 0.01
CA PRO A 166 -4.67 13.94 0.05
C PRO A 166 -3.30 13.42 0.49
N LEU A 167 -2.25 13.97 -0.11
CA LEU A 167 -0.85 13.67 0.19
C LEU A 167 -0.12 14.93 0.62
N GLY A 168 0.79 14.78 1.58
CA GLY A 168 1.75 15.80 1.98
C GLY A 168 3.13 15.18 2.17
N ASN A 169 4.17 16.01 2.15
CA ASN A 169 5.55 15.56 2.31
C ASN A 169 5.73 14.86 3.67
N GLY A 170 6.30 13.66 3.64
CA GLY A 170 6.50 12.81 4.81
C GLY A 170 5.30 11.95 5.21
N ILE A 171 4.31 11.77 4.33
CA ILE A 171 3.29 10.72 4.50
C ILE A 171 3.92 9.32 4.48
N GLU A 172 3.19 8.32 4.94
CA GLU A 172 3.60 6.92 4.87
C GLU A 172 3.27 6.33 3.48
N GLU A 173 4.29 5.93 2.72
CA GLU A 173 4.10 5.49 1.33
C GLU A 173 3.31 4.18 1.17
N MET A 174 3.46 3.21 2.06
CA MET A 174 2.75 1.94 1.97
C MET A 174 1.26 2.16 2.24
N GLU A 175 0.90 2.94 3.25
CA GLU A 175 -0.48 3.29 3.55
C GLU A 175 -1.15 3.92 2.33
N ALA A 176 -0.52 4.95 1.74
CA ALA A 176 -1.06 5.63 0.56
C ALA A 176 -1.18 4.71 -0.66
N ILE A 177 -0.12 3.98 -1.01
CA ILE A 177 -0.08 3.14 -2.22
C ILE A 177 -1.06 1.97 -2.12
N ILE A 178 -1.10 1.29 -0.97
CA ILE A 178 -1.99 0.14 -0.75
C ILE A 178 -3.45 0.56 -0.86
N ILE A 179 -3.82 1.68 -0.24
CA ILE A 179 -5.20 2.18 -0.27
C ILE A 179 -5.60 2.54 -1.70
N VAL A 180 -4.77 3.29 -2.43
CA VAL A 180 -5.08 3.67 -3.82
C VAL A 180 -5.21 2.45 -4.72
N ASP A 181 -4.27 1.49 -4.64
CA ASP A 181 -4.29 0.27 -5.45
C ASP A 181 -5.54 -0.58 -5.18
N ALA A 182 -5.86 -0.83 -3.90
CA ALA A 182 -7.01 -1.63 -3.49
C ALA A 182 -8.34 -0.99 -3.89
N LEU A 183 -8.52 0.33 -3.69
CA LEU A 183 -9.76 1.01 -4.06
C LEU A 183 -9.95 1.07 -5.58
N ARG A 184 -8.88 1.30 -6.35
CA ARG A 184 -8.97 1.28 -7.82
C ARG A 184 -9.18 -0.12 -8.38
N ARG A 185 -8.69 -1.18 -7.71
CA ARG A 185 -9.09 -2.58 -8.01
C ARG A 185 -10.58 -2.83 -7.78
N ALA A 186 -11.16 -2.17 -6.78
CA ALA A 186 -12.59 -2.18 -6.52
C ALA A 186 -13.39 -1.23 -7.45
N ASN A 187 -12.75 -0.66 -8.47
CA ASN A 187 -13.33 0.24 -9.46
C ASN A 187 -13.79 1.60 -8.90
N ALA A 188 -13.22 2.05 -7.77
CA ALA A 188 -13.44 3.41 -7.25
C ALA A 188 -12.68 4.47 -8.06
N ASP A 189 -13.26 5.65 -8.22
CA ASP A 189 -12.61 6.83 -8.78
C ASP A 189 -11.80 7.54 -7.68
N VAL A 190 -10.54 7.15 -7.55
CA VAL A 190 -9.63 7.69 -6.53
C VAL A 190 -8.84 8.86 -7.09
N VAL A 191 -9.07 10.05 -6.54
CA VAL A 191 -8.31 11.28 -6.80
C VAL A 191 -7.21 11.40 -5.75
N VAL A 192 -5.96 11.23 -6.19
CA VAL A 192 -4.79 11.50 -5.34
C VAL A 192 -4.41 12.98 -5.48
N ALA A 193 -4.45 13.74 -4.39
CA ALA A 193 -4.27 15.19 -4.43
C ALA A 193 -3.08 15.65 -3.58
N SER A 194 -2.20 16.50 -4.12
CA SER A 194 -1.07 17.06 -3.39
C SER A 194 -1.48 18.31 -2.62
N ALA A 195 -1.13 18.38 -1.33
CA ALA A 195 -1.25 19.57 -0.49
C ALA A 195 0.03 20.43 -0.49
N GLU A 196 1.02 20.09 -1.33
CA GLU A 196 2.29 20.80 -1.47
C GLU A 196 2.22 21.84 -2.60
N ASP A 197 3.36 22.47 -2.95
CA ASP A 197 3.46 23.42 -4.07
C ASP A 197 3.52 22.75 -5.46
N GLY A 198 3.52 21.41 -5.51
CA GLY A 198 3.48 20.66 -6.76
C GLY A 198 2.94 19.25 -6.57
N VAL A 199 2.72 18.55 -7.69
CA VAL A 199 2.15 17.18 -7.68
C VAL A 199 3.13 16.10 -7.23
N VAL A 200 4.42 16.40 -7.08
CA VAL A 200 5.41 15.44 -6.58
C VAL A 200 5.50 15.55 -5.06
N VAL A 201 5.14 14.47 -4.38
CA VAL A 201 5.21 14.35 -2.91
C VAL A 201 6.31 13.36 -2.54
N THR A 202 7.21 13.77 -1.65
CA THR A 202 8.25 12.91 -1.09
C THR A 202 7.74 12.29 0.20
N ALA A 203 7.54 10.96 0.19
CA ALA A 203 7.08 10.21 1.35
C ALA A 203 8.18 10.06 2.41
N ARG A 204 7.82 9.52 3.58
CA ARG A 204 8.66 9.45 4.77
C ARG A 204 9.99 8.73 4.53
N HIS A 205 10.01 7.66 3.74
CA HIS A 205 11.24 6.92 3.43
C HIS A 205 11.83 7.26 2.05
N GLY A 206 11.47 8.41 1.49
CA GLY A 206 12.09 8.96 0.27
C GLY A 206 11.35 8.62 -1.03
N THR A 207 10.41 7.67 -1.02
CA THR A 207 9.60 7.35 -2.20
C THR A 207 8.88 8.59 -2.72
N ARG A 208 9.10 8.94 -3.99
CA ARG A 208 8.42 10.06 -4.65
C ARG A 208 7.17 9.58 -5.36
N ILE A 209 6.02 10.06 -4.88
CA ILE A 209 4.70 9.77 -5.44
C ILE A 209 4.24 10.97 -6.26
N VAL A 210 3.73 10.75 -7.46
CA VAL A 210 3.17 11.81 -8.31
C VAL A 210 1.65 11.79 -8.16
N ALA A 211 1.10 12.77 -7.44
CA ALA A 211 -0.33 13.00 -7.30
C ALA A 211 -1.01 13.22 -8.67
N ASP A 212 -2.32 13.08 -8.70
CA ASP A 212 -3.13 13.32 -9.90
C ASP A 212 -3.37 14.81 -10.14
N VAL A 213 -3.58 15.56 -9.05
CA VAL A 213 -3.84 17.00 -9.07
C VAL A 213 -3.34 17.68 -7.80
N MET A 214 -3.40 19.00 -7.78
CA MET A 214 -3.29 19.81 -6.58
C MET A 214 -4.57 19.71 -5.73
N LEU A 215 -4.47 19.98 -4.43
CA LEU A 215 -5.60 19.85 -3.50
C LEU A 215 -6.72 20.87 -3.77
N ASP A 216 -6.40 22.08 -4.22
CA ASP A 216 -7.36 23.11 -4.69
C ASP A 216 -8.15 22.62 -5.90
N GLU A 217 -7.48 22.09 -6.91
CA GLU A 217 -8.14 21.48 -8.07
C GLU A 217 -9.00 20.27 -7.68
N ALA A 218 -8.62 19.51 -6.66
CA ALA A 218 -9.43 18.43 -6.14
C ALA A 218 -10.66 18.96 -5.36
N ALA A 219 -10.51 20.05 -4.61
CA ALA A 219 -11.61 20.64 -3.84
C ALA A 219 -12.74 21.14 -4.76
N ASP A 220 -12.43 21.63 -5.95
CA ASP A 220 -13.42 22.00 -6.98
C ASP A 220 -14.26 20.81 -7.49
N ARG A 221 -13.80 19.58 -7.22
CA ARG A 221 -14.49 18.34 -7.60
C ARG A 221 -15.42 17.82 -6.51
N ALA A 222 -15.52 18.49 -5.37
CA ALA A 222 -16.43 18.11 -4.29
C ALA A 222 -17.91 18.11 -4.76
N PRO A 223 -18.79 17.32 -4.11
CA PRO A 223 -18.53 16.49 -2.95
C PRO A 223 -17.83 15.16 -3.32
N PHE A 224 -17.10 14.61 -2.36
CA PHE A 224 -16.55 13.25 -2.42
C PHE A 224 -17.46 12.29 -1.67
N ASP A 225 -17.48 11.03 -2.08
CA ASP A 225 -18.18 9.98 -1.33
C ASP A 225 -17.35 9.53 -0.13
N LEU A 226 -16.02 9.64 -0.22
CA LEU A 226 -15.10 9.31 0.86
C LEU A 226 -13.85 10.18 0.81
N ILE A 227 -13.36 10.60 1.98
CA ILE A 227 -12.04 11.22 2.15
C ILE A 227 -11.22 10.33 3.09
N ILE A 228 -10.07 9.83 2.63
CA ILE A 228 -9.15 9.02 3.44
C ILE A 228 -7.83 9.77 3.57
N VAL A 229 -7.36 9.95 4.80
CA VAL A 229 -6.08 10.62 5.08
C VAL A 229 -5.00 9.61 5.50
N PRO A 230 -3.94 9.40 4.69
CA PRO A 230 -2.82 8.54 5.08
C PRO A 230 -1.98 9.19 6.19
N GLY A 231 -1.32 8.36 6.99
CA GLY A 231 -0.48 8.76 8.10
C GLY A 231 0.93 9.17 7.66
N GLY A 232 1.91 8.86 8.51
CA GLY A 232 3.31 9.27 8.35
C GLY A 232 3.62 10.66 8.91
N MET A 233 4.86 10.85 9.34
CA MET A 233 5.35 12.14 9.88
C MET A 233 6.55 12.60 9.06
N PRO A 234 6.66 13.90 8.73
CA PRO A 234 5.75 15.00 9.13
C PRO A 234 4.42 15.11 8.36
N GLY A 235 4.13 14.25 7.37
CA GLY A 235 3.01 14.42 6.44
C GLY A 235 1.64 14.60 7.11
N ALA A 236 1.31 13.79 8.10
CA ALA A 236 0.06 13.93 8.86
C ALA A 236 -0.07 15.30 9.56
N LYS A 237 1.04 15.88 10.03
CA LYS A 237 1.05 17.24 10.61
C LYS A 237 0.84 18.30 9.53
N THR A 238 1.48 18.16 8.37
CA THR A 238 1.26 19.06 7.23
C THR A 238 -0.21 19.05 6.81
N LEU A 239 -0.79 17.87 6.63
CA LEU A 239 -2.21 17.70 6.28
C LEU A 239 -3.14 18.24 7.37
N GLY A 240 -2.81 18.05 8.65
CA GLY A 240 -3.56 18.60 9.78
C GLY A 240 -3.50 20.13 9.88
N GLY A 241 -2.46 20.76 9.34
CA GLY A 241 -2.34 22.21 9.22
C GLY A 241 -2.96 22.79 7.95
N CYS A 242 -3.39 21.97 7.00
CA CYS A 242 -3.97 22.41 5.74
C CYS A 242 -5.44 22.82 5.93
N GLU A 243 -5.70 24.13 6.01
CA GLU A 243 -7.05 24.67 6.25
C GLU A 243 -8.09 24.17 5.24
N GLN A 244 -7.70 24.05 3.98
CA GLN A 244 -8.59 23.59 2.92
C GLN A 244 -9.00 22.12 3.08
N LEU A 245 -8.05 21.23 3.42
CA LEU A 245 -8.38 19.83 3.72
C LEU A 245 -9.28 19.73 4.94
N VAL A 246 -8.97 20.46 6.01
CA VAL A 246 -9.78 20.49 7.23
C VAL A 246 -11.21 20.96 6.94
N ALA A 247 -11.37 21.97 6.08
CA ALA A 247 -12.69 22.44 5.66
C ALA A 247 -13.47 21.36 4.86
N LEU A 248 -12.79 20.61 3.98
CA LEU A 248 -13.41 19.48 3.27
C LEU A 248 -13.86 18.37 4.24
N LEU A 249 -13.01 17.99 5.20
CA LEU A 249 -13.34 16.96 6.19
C LEU A 249 -14.51 17.37 7.10
N LYS A 250 -14.56 18.64 7.53
CA LYS A 250 -15.70 19.16 8.31
C LYS A 250 -17.00 19.10 7.52
N LYS A 251 -16.99 19.51 6.25
CA LYS A 251 -18.16 19.37 5.36
C LYS A 251 -18.57 17.91 5.17
N GLN A 252 -17.61 16.99 5.07
CA GLN A 252 -17.85 15.55 4.97
C GLN A 252 -18.58 15.03 6.22
N ALA A 253 -18.08 15.40 7.40
CA ALA A 253 -18.67 15.03 8.69
C ALA A 253 -20.07 15.63 8.90
N GLU A 254 -20.26 16.93 8.60
CA GLU A 254 -21.56 17.62 8.70
C GLU A 254 -22.62 17.00 7.78
N ALA A 255 -22.22 16.52 6.60
CA ALA A 255 -23.09 15.83 5.65
C ALA A 255 -23.29 14.34 5.99
N ASN A 256 -22.77 13.85 7.12
CA ASN A 256 -22.74 12.44 7.51
C ASN A 256 -22.18 11.51 6.41
N ARG A 257 -21.26 12.03 5.59
CA ARG A 257 -20.59 11.24 4.56
C ARG A 257 -19.37 10.53 5.15
N PRO A 258 -18.96 9.39 4.59
CA PRO A 258 -17.78 8.68 5.04
C PRO A 258 -16.49 9.51 4.99
N TYR A 259 -15.68 9.40 6.04
CA TYR A 259 -14.29 9.85 6.06
C TYR A 259 -13.45 8.96 6.97
N GLY A 260 -12.14 9.04 6.84
CA GLY A 260 -11.25 8.23 7.65
C GLY A 260 -9.80 8.64 7.61
N ALA A 261 -9.03 8.02 8.48
CA ALA A 261 -7.59 8.20 8.55
C ALA A 261 -6.88 6.91 8.97
N ILE A 262 -5.62 6.78 8.60
CA ILE A 262 -4.77 5.67 9.04
C ILE A 262 -3.51 6.21 9.70
N GLY A 263 -3.01 5.48 10.70
CA GLY A 263 -1.76 5.79 11.38
C GLY A 263 -1.79 7.16 12.05
N ALA A 264 -0.73 7.93 11.86
CA ALA A 264 -0.54 9.22 12.53
C ALA A 264 -1.63 10.26 12.16
N ALA A 265 -2.32 10.10 11.03
CA ALA A 265 -3.35 11.04 10.59
C ALA A 265 -4.58 11.03 11.49
N THR A 266 -4.92 9.91 12.15
CA THR A 266 -6.03 9.90 13.12
C THR A 266 -5.78 10.92 14.23
N ALA A 267 -4.58 10.91 14.82
CA ALA A 267 -4.21 11.80 15.93
C ALA A 267 -3.83 13.22 15.51
N HIS A 268 -3.33 13.43 14.29
CA HIS A 268 -2.85 14.74 13.84
C HIS A 268 -3.81 15.48 12.90
N VAL A 269 -4.80 14.80 12.33
CA VAL A 269 -5.77 15.38 11.38
C VAL A 269 -7.19 15.27 11.92
N LEU A 270 -7.63 14.11 12.41
CA LEU A 270 -9.03 13.97 12.85
C LEU A 270 -9.25 14.51 14.26
N GLU A 271 -8.46 14.04 15.23
CA GLU A 271 -8.60 14.39 16.65
C GLU A 271 -8.55 15.91 16.92
N PRO A 272 -7.54 16.68 16.44
CA PRO A 272 -7.39 18.09 16.83
C PRO A 272 -8.49 18.99 16.26
N HIS A 273 -9.19 18.53 15.22
CA HIS A 273 -10.25 19.26 14.53
C HIS A 273 -11.66 18.86 14.97
N GLY A 274 -11.77 18.02 16.02
CA GLY A 274 -13.03 17.58 16.60
C GLY A 274 -13.79 16.57 15.75
N LEU A 275 -13.16 16.00 14.72
CA LEU A 275 -13.76 15.04 13.80
C LEU A 275 -13.98 13.65 14.43
N LEU A 276 -13.46 13.43 15.64
CA LEU A 276 -13.68 12.20 16.42
C LEU A 276 -14.58 12.41 17.64
N LYS A 277 -15.23 13.57 17.78
CA LYS A 277 -16.08 13.86 18.94
C LYS A 277 -17.25 12.87 19.02
N GLY A 278 -17.25 12.04 20.07
CA GLY A 278 -18.26 11.01 20.29
C GLY A 278 -18.12 9.79 19.37
N LYS A 279 -16.95 9.63 18.73
CA LYS A 279 -16.61 8.51 17.87
C LYS A 279 -15.48 7.70 18.49
N LYS A 280 -15.52 6.38 18.31
CA LYS A 280 -14.42 5.47 18.59
C LYS A 280 -13.47 5.41 17.41
N ALA A 281 -12.18 5.34 17.69
CA ALA A 281 -11.14 5.33 16.68
C ALA A 281 -9.91 4.54 17.13
N THR A 282 -9.05 4.25 16.16
CA THR A 282 -7.72 3.67 16.37
C THR A 282 -6.65 4.47 15.64
N THR A 283 -5.41 4.36 16.11
CA THR A 283 -4.25 5.12 15.59
C THR A 283 -2.97 4.29 15.74
N CYS A 284 -1.85 4.80 15.24
CA CYS A 284 -0.56 4.13 15.45
C CYS A 284 -0.19 4.08 16.94
N ALA A 285 0.44 2.99 17.38
CA ALA A 285 0.67 2.73 18.80
C ALA A 285 1.40 3.87 19.54
N SER A 286 2.32 4.56 18.87
CA SER A 286 3.05 5.70 19.44
C SER A 286 2.19 6.95 19.67
N MET A 287 0.98 7.01 19.09
CA MET A 287 0.07 8.15 19.16
C MET A 287 -1.25 7.85 19.87
N ALA A 288 -1.42 6.66 20.46
CA ALA A 288 -2.66 6.26 21.13
C ALA A 288 -3.10 7.27 22.21
N GLY A 289 -2.16 7.72 23.05
CA GLY A 289 -2.43 8.70 24.12
C GLY A 289 -2.72 10.14 23.64
N LEU A 290 -2.79 10.37 22.32
CA LEU A 290 -3.22 11.66 21.77
C LEU A 290 -4.72 11.70 21.47
N LEU A 291 -5.41 10.55 21.43
CA LEU A 291 -6.86 10.52 21.26
C LEU A 291 -7.56 10.81 22.59
N ALA A 292 -8.66 11.57 22.57
CA ALA A 292 -9.48 11.78 23.77
C ALA A 292 -10.15 10.48 24.25
N ASP A 293 -10.37 9.52 23.34
CA ASP A 293 -10.91 8.19 23.62
C ASP A 293 -10.06 7.14 22.90
N ASP A 294 -9.19 6.48 23.67
CA ASP A 294 -8.26 5.47 23.18
C ASP A 294 -8.76 4.02 23.38
N SER A 295 -10.05 3.84 23.72
CA SER A 295 -10.58 2.53 24.12
C SER A 295 -10.51 1.47 23.01
N GLU A 296 -10.49 1.90 21.75
CA GLU A 296 -10.42 1.02 20.57
C GLU A 296 -9.05 1.03 19.88
N CYS A 297 -8.02 1.68 20.45
CA CYS A 297 -6.69 1.86 19.85
C CYS A 297 -5.93 0.56 19.55
N GLU A 298 -6.32 -0.57 20.15
CA GLU A 298 -5.70 -1.86 19.87
C GLU A 298 -6.31 -2.58 18.66
N ASN A 299 -7.50 -2.18 18.22
CA ASN A 299 -8.12 -2.75 17.03
C ASN A 299 -7.45 -2.25 15.75
N ARG A 300 -7.27 -3.16 14.79
CA ARG A 300 -6.55 -2.88 13.54
C ARG A 300 -7.33 -1.97 12.60
N VAL A 301 -8.64 -2.15 12.54
CA VAL A 301 -9.58 -1.30 11.82
C VAL A 301 -10.77 -1.05 12.73
N VAL A 302 -11.18 0.20 12.86
CA VAL A 302 -12.36 0.63 13.62
C VAL A 302 -13.26 1.42 12.68
N VAL A 303 -14.51 0.99 12.54
CA VAL A 303 -15.58 1.75 11.90
C VAL A 303 -16.54 2.22 12.99
N ASP A 304 -16.76 3.53 13.13
CA ASP A 304 -17.79 4.11 13.99
C ASP A 304 -18.73 5.00 13.16
N GLY A 305 -19.85 4.42 12.72
CA GLY A 305 -20.77 5.06 11.79
C GLY A 305 -20.08 5.45 10.48
N ASN A 306 -19.99 6.74 10.19
CA ASN A 306 -19.35 7.28 8.98
C ASN A 306 -17.84 7.53 9.12
N VAL A 307 -17.21 7.10 10.21
CA VAL A 307 -15.77 7.27 10.44
C VAL A 307 -15.08 5.93 10.39
N ILE A 308 -14.02 5.81 9.59
CA ILE A 308 -13.17 4.60 9.57
C ILE A 308 -11.71 4.95 9.89
N THR A 309 -11.10 4.20 10.81
CA THR A 309 -9.69 4.42 11.20
C THR A 309 -8.89 3.14 11.24
N SER A 310 -7.57 3.25 11.10
CA SER A 310 -6.63 2.13 11.16
C SER A 310 -5.26 2.54 11.71
N ARG A 311 -4.39 1.56 12.00
CA ARG A 311 -3.22 1.76 12.87
C ARG A 311 -1.89 2.04 12.17
N SER A 312 -1.53 1.32 11.12
CA SER A 312 -0.16 1.29 10.63
C SER A 312 -0.06 0.68 9.22
N PRO A 313 1.13 0.67 8.59
CA PRO A 313 1.29 0.10 7.25
C PRO A 313 0.83 -1.35 7.12
N GLY A 314 1.09 -2.19 8.13
CA GLY A 314 0.67 -3.58 8.17
C GLY A 314 -0.84 -3.78 8.34
N THR A 315 -1.63 -2.73 8.58
CA THR A 315 -3.10 -2.76 8.61
C THR A 315 -3.74 -2.10 7.39
N ALA A 316 -2.94 -1.52 6.47
CA ALA A 316 -3.46 -0.72 5.35
C ALA A 316 -4.33 -1.52 4.37
N MET A 317 -3.99 -2.79 4.11
CA MET A 317 -4.81 -3.65 3.25
C MET A 317 -6.16 -4.00 3.90
N GLU A 318 -6.15 -4.32 5.19
CA GLU A 318 -7.40 -4.57 5.96
C GLU A 318 -8.27 -3.32 5.97
N TYR A 319 -7.67 -2.15 6.19
CA TYR A 319 -8.37 -0.87 6.11
C TYR A 319 -9.00 -0.63 4.74
N ALA A 320 -8.25 -0.85 3.65
CA ALA A 320 -8.78 -0.66 2.31
C ALA A 320 -9.91 -1.66 1.97
N VAL A 321 -9.79 -2.93 2.40
CA VAL A 321 -10.86 -3.92 2.24
C VAL A 321 -12.10 -3.52 3.02
N ALA A 322 -11.95 -3.04 4.26
CA ALA A 322 -13.06 -2.53 5.07
C ALA A 322 -13.79 -1.36 4.39
N VAL A 323 -13.04 -0.41 3.81
CA VAL A 323 -13.63 0.67 3.01
C VAL A 323 -14.45 0.12 1.85
N VAL A 324 -13.92 -0.87 1.11
CA VAL A 324 -14.63 -1.48 -0.01
C VAL A 324 -15.87 -2.24 0.45
N GLU A 325 -15.80 -2.93 1.58
CA GLU A 325 -16.93 -3.64 2.18
C GLU A 325 -18.07 -2.68 2.55
N GLU A 326 -17.75 -1.61 3.27
CA GLU A 326 -18.72 -0.57 3.65
C GLU A 326 -19.33 0.13 2.43
N ALA A 327 -18.51 0.41 1.41
CA ALA A 327 -19.01 0.98 0.15
C ALA A 327 -19.86 -0.02 -0.67
N ARG A 328 -19.63 -1.33 -0.55
CA ARG A 328 -20.31 -2.38 -1.33
C ARG A 328 -21.63 -2.86 -0.74
N ARG A 329 -21.85 -2.76 0.57
CA ARG A 329 -23.13 -3.10 1.24
C ARG A 329 -24.36 -2.36 0.65
N LEU A 330 -24.13 -1.50 -0.34
CA LEU A 330 -25.10 -0.81 -1.19
C LEU A 330 -25.56 -1.56 -2.46
N ALA A 331 -24.71 -2.36 -3.10
CA ALA A 331 -25.03 -2.91 -4.42
C ALA A 331 -26.01 -4.10 -4.35
N GLU A 332 -25.97 -4.87 -3.26
CA GLU A 332 -26.80 -6.07 -3.09
C GLU A 332 -28.17 -5.77 -2.46
N GLY A 333 -28.33 -4.62 -1.80
CA GLY A 333 -29.63 -4.16 -1.27
C GLY A 333 -30.65 -3.75 -2.34
N LEU A 334 -30.21 -3.54 -3.59
CA LEU A 334 -31.05 -3.18 -4.74
C LEU A 334 -31.49 -4.38 -5.59
N LEU A 335 -30.91 -5.57 -5.39
CA LEU A 335 -31.24 -6.79 -6.16
C LEU A 335 -32.32 -7.67 -5.49
N PHE A 336 -32.76 -7.35 -4.27
CA PHE A 336 -33.82 -8.09 -3.56
C PHE A 336 -35.17 -7.35 -3.51
N LEU A 337 -35.33 -6.24 -4.25
CA LEU A 337 -36.59 -5.48 -4.35
C LEU A 337 -37.00 -5.15 -5.80
N GLY A 338 -36.53 -5.93 -6.79
CA GLY A 338 -36.92 -5.83 -8.20
C GLY A 338 -37.62 -7.07 -8.70
#